data_AF-A0AAJ2F8X9-F1
#
_entry.id   AF-A0AAJ2F8X9-F1
#
_cell.length_a   1.000
_cell.length_b   1.000
_cell.length_c   1.000
_cell.angle_alpha   90.00
_cell.angle_beta   90.00
_cell.angle_gamma   90.00
#
_symmetry.space_group_name_H-M   'P 1'
#
loop_
_entity.id
_entity.type
_entity.pdbx_description
1 polymer ?
#
loop_
_entity_poly.entity_id
_entity_poly.type
_entity_poly.pdbx_seq_one_letter_code
_entity_poly.pdbx_strand_id
1 'polypeptide(L)'
;MTRGLRLILLSLLMLCAGLTAPARAEVVVSFYSHDFGDRFPHAFIVMKGKVDATGEAVDANYGFTATAVSPAILFGSVKGKVESSEPDYIAKSDRQFDVIINDATYALVMAKVAEWRDREQPSYSLNKRNCVHFVMELAEIVGLTVNRKSKLFKKPKSFLIEVKGLNPALGDGG
;
A
#
# COMPACT_ATOMS: atom_id res chain seq x y z
N MET A 1 -31.33 29.79 41.92
CA MET A 1 -30.06 29.15 41.51
C MET A 1 -30.14 28.34 40.21
N THR A 2 -31.14 28.53 39.34
CA THR A 2 -31.41 27.60 38.21
C THR A 2 -31.09 28.14 36.81
N ARG A 3 -31.04 29.47 36.65
CA ARG A 3 -30.89 30.11 35.32
C ARG A 3 -29.42 30.23 34.88
N GLY A 4 -28.52 30.64 35.79
CA GLY A 4 -27.08 30.73 35.52
C GLY A 4 -26.41 29.37 35.30
N LEU A 5 -26.79 28.36 36.09
CA LEU A 5 -26.29 26.99 35.91
C LEU A 5 -26.72 26.38 34.57
N ARG A 6 -27.96 26.66 34.12
CA ARG A 6 -28.44 26.25 32.79
C ARG A 6 -27.66 26.91 31.66
N LEU A 7 -27.36 28.21 31.76
CA LEU A 7 -26.60 28.95 30.75
C LEU A 7 -25.16 28.44 30.65
N ILE A 8 -24.52 28.12 31.78
CA ILE A 8 -23.18 27.52 31.83
C ILE A 8 -23.19 26.11 31.23
N LEU A 9 -24.21 25.30 31.54
CA LEU A 9 -24.33 23.95 30.99
C LEU A 9 -24.57 23.96 29.47
N LEU A 10 -25.39 24.90 28.97
CA LEU A 10 -25.65 25.10 27.55
C LEU A 10 -24.40 25.56 26.78
N SER A 11 -23.59 26.43 27.38
CA SER A 11 -22.34 26.90 26.78
C SER A 11 -21.24 25.83 26.80
N LEU A 12 -21.16 25.01 27.86
CA LEU A 12 -20.30 23.82 27.87
C LEU A 12 -20.71 22.80 26.80
N LEU A 13 -22.03 22.56 26.62
CA LEU A 13 -22.52 21.62 25.59
C LEU A 13 -22.17 22.08 24.18
N MET A 14 -22.32 23.38 23.88
CA MET A 14 -21.94 23.93 22.57
C MET A 14 -20.42 23.90 22.33
N LEU A 15 -19.61 24.11 23.37
CA LEU A 15 -18.15 24.01 23.25
C LEU A 15 -17.69 22.57 22.99
N CYS A 16 -18.35 21.57 23.60
CA CYS A 16 -18.09 20.16 23.34
C CYS A 16 -18.54 19.71 21.94
N ALA A 17 -19.62 20.28 21.40
CA ALA A 17 -20.10 19.97 20.05
C ALA A 17 -19.19 20.52 18.92
N GLY A 18 -18.38 21.55 19.19
CA GLY A 18 -17.41 22.10 18.24
C GLY A 18 -16.10 21.33 18.14
N LEU A 19 -15.87 20.34 19.01
CA LEU A 19 -14.61 19.57 19.08
C LEU A 19 -14.65 18.23 18.34
N THR A 20 -15.78 17.87 17.73
CA THR A 20 -15.85 16.66 16.89
C THR A 20 -15.24 16.97 15.51
N ALA A 21 -13.91 16.86 15.40
CA ALA A 21 -13.32 16.71 14.07
C ALA A 21 -13.96 15.46 13.43
N PRO A 22 -14.47 15.53 12.18
CA PRO A 22 -14.88 14.31 11.49
C PRO A 22 -13.66 13.39 11.45
N ALA A 23 -13.79 12.18 12.01
CA ALA A 23 -12.82 11.14 11.77
C ALA A 23 -12.87 10.88 10.26
N ARG A 24 -11.91 11.43 9.51
CA ARG A 24 -11.83 11.20 8.08
C ARG A 24 -11.63 9.70 7.89
N ALA A 25 -12.53 9.09 7.12
CA ALA A 25 -12.33 7.73 6.69
C ALA A 25 -11.20 7.75 5.66
N GLU A 26 -10.04 7.25 6.05
CA GLU A 26 -8.85 7.23 5.20
C GLU A 26 -8.43 5.79 4.95
N VAL A 27 -7.85 5.55 3.77
CA VAL A 27 -7.25 4.26 3.43
C VAL A 27 -5.76 4.35 3.70
N VAL A 28 -5.25 3.40 4.48
CA VAL A 28 -3.82 3.21 4.72
C VAL A 28 -3.29 2.18 3.75
N VAL A 29 -2.29 2.56 2.94
CA VAL A 29 -1.53 1.66 2.08
C VAL A 29 -0.22 1.32 2.77
N SER A 30 -0.10 0.09 3.22
CA SER A 30 1.12 -0.46 3.82
C SER A 30 1.95 -1.18 2.77
N PHE A 31 3.23 -0.84 2.67
CA PHE A 31 4.16 -1.51 1.76
C PHE A 31 4.92 -2.61 2.50
N TYR A 32 4.85 -3.82 1.99
CA TYR A 32 5.44 -5.01 2.59
C TYR A 32 6.55 -5.59 1.73
N SER A 33 7.55 -6.16 2.38
CA SER A 33 8.50 -7.08 1.76
C SER A 33 8.55 -8.40 2.49
N HIS A 34 8.90 -9.45 1.77
CA HIS A 34 9.24 -10.75 2.34
C HIS A 34 10.63 -11.13 1.82
N ASP A 35 11.54 -11.41 2.74
CA ASP A 35 12.89 -11.88 2.42
C ASP A 35 12.89 -13.36 2.05
N PHE A 36 14.06 -13.89 1.67
CA PHE A 36 14.23 -15.32 1.40
C PHE A 36 13.91 -16.17 2.64
N GLY A 37 13.15 -17.24 2.42
CA GLY A 37 12.78 -18.25 3.42
C GLY A 37 12.05 -19.38 2.71
N ASP A 38 10.84 -19.69 3.16
CA ASP A 38 10.00 -20.73 2.55
C ASP A 38 9.51 -20.36 1.13
N ARG A 39 9.59 -19.08 0.76
CA ARG A 39 9.11 -18.52 -0.51
C ARG A 39 10.15 -17.61 -1.15
N PHE A 40 10.00 -17.38 -2.46
CA PHE A 40 10.82 -16.42 -3.20
C PHE A 40 10.57 -14.99 -2.68
N PRO A 41 11.59 -14.12 -2.59
CA PRO A 41 11.40 -12.77 -2.10
C PRO A 41 10.31 -12.02 -2.82
N HIS A 42 9.52 -11.26 -2.08
CA HIS A 42 8.35 -10.58 -2.61
C HIS A 42 8.19 -9.17 -2.06
N ALA A 43 7.48 -8.33 -2.81
CA ALA A 43 6.95 -7.06 -2.32
C ALA A 43 5.50 -6.91 -2.80
N PHE A 44 4.67 -6.35 -1.93
CA PHE A 44 3.24 -6.20 -2.16
C PHE A 44 2.71 -5.05 -1.28
N ILE A 45 1.46 -4.66 -1.52
CA ILE A 45 0.75 -3.69 -0.68
C ILE A 45 -0.39 -4.35 0.07
N VAL A 46 -0.68 -3.85 1.26
CA VAL A 46 -1.91 -4.11 2.02
C VAL A 46 -2.65 -2.78 2.18
N MET A 47 -3.95 -2.76 1.93
CA MET A 47 -4.79 -1.59 2.07
C MET A 47 -5.86 -1.85 3.09
N LYS A 48 -5.96 -0.97 4.09
CA LYS A 48 -6.98 -1.03 5.14
C LYS A 48 -7.60 0.32 5.39
N GLY A 49 -8.90 0.35 5.65
CA GLY A 49 -9.59 1.59 6.03
C GLY A 49 -10.98 1.65 5.43
N LYS A 50 -11.39 2.86 5.06
CA LYS A 50 -12.71 3.11 4.49
C LYS A 50 -12.61 4.24 3.47
N VAL A 51 -13.26 4.08 2.33
CA VAL A 51 -13.38 5.14 1.32
C VAL A 51 -14.35 6.19 1.85
N ASP A 52 -13.96 7.46 1.87
CA ASP A 52 -14.70 8.53 2.55
C ASP A 52 -16.06 8.77 1.87
N ALA A 53 -16.06 8.88 0.54
CA ALA A 53 -17.24 9.22 -0.25
C ALA A 53 -18.34 8.14 -0.24
N THR A 54 -17.97 6.86 -0.22
CA THR A 54 -18.92 5.73 -0.33
C THR A 54 -19.14 5.02 1.00
N GLY A 55 -18.20 5.16 1.93
CA GLY A 55 -18.14 4.38 3.14
C GLY A 55 -17.80 2.89 2.93
N GLU A 56 -17.31 2.51 1.76
CA GLU A 56 -16.84 1.16 1.47
C GLU A 56 -15.66 0.80 2.38
N ALA A 57 -15.77 -0.32 3.10
CA ALA A 57 -14.67 -0.85 3.88
C ALA A 57 -13.62 -1.49 2.97
N VAL A 58 -12.35 -1.13 3.18
CA VAL A 58 -11.22 -1.67 2.44
C VAL A 58 -10.44 -2.60 3.37
N ASP A 59 -10.33 -3.87 2.99
CA ASP A 59 -9.34 -4.83 3.51
C ASP A 59 -8.90 -5.71 2.34
N ALA A 60 -7.87 -5.23 1.62
CA ALA A 60 -7.40 -5.84 0.40
C ALA A 60 -5.88 -5.84 0.35
N ASN A 61 -5.30 -6.74 -0.44
CA ASN A 61 -3.86 -6.75 -0.67
C ASN A 61 -3.54 -7.22 -2.09
N TYR A 62 -2.46 -6.68 -2.66
CA TYR A 62 -2.06 -6.91 -4.04
C TYR A 62 -0.55 -7.02 -4.16
N GLY A 63 -0.09 -8.09 -4.83
CA GLY A 63 1.27 -8.29 -5.31
C GLY A 63 1.27 -8.73 -6.77
N PHE A 64 2.43 -8.66 -7.43
CA PHE A 64 2.58 -9.12 -8.82
C PHE A 64 3.62 -10.24 -8.93
N THR A 65 3.21 -11.38 -9.47
CA THR A 65 4.01 -12.61 -9.48
C THR A 65 3.90 -13.36 -10.81
N ALA A 66 4.72 -14.39 -10.99
CA ALA A 66 4.53 -15.37 -12.05
C ALA A 66 3.35 -16.30 -11.71
N THR A 67 2.55 -16.70 -12.70
CA THR A 67 1.47 -17.68 -12.49
C THR A 67 1.99 -19.01 -11.98
N ALA A 68 3.20 -19.41 -12.41
CA ALA A 68 3.92 -20.58 -11.93
C ALA A 68 5.41 -20.26 -11.75
N VAL A 69 5.95 -20.56 -10.57
CA VAL A 69 7.38 -20.39 -10.28
C VAL A 69 8.14 -21.56 -10.89
N SER A 70 9.01 -21.29 -11.86
CA SER A 70 9.81 -22.31 -12.55
C SER A 70 11.13 -21.72 -13.05
N PRO A 71 12.13 -22.56 -13.41
CA PRO A 71 13.38 -22.08 -13.99
C PRO A 71 13.21 -21.24 -15.27
N ALA A 72 12.08 -21.37 -15.98
CA ALA A 72 11.77 -20.57 -17.18
C ALA A 72 11.83 -19.06 -16.93
N ILE A 73 11.57 -18.62 -15.69
CA ILE A 73 11.66 -17.22 -15.26
C ILE A 73 13.06 -16.63 -15.46
N LEU A 74 14.11 -17.46 -15.39
CA LEU A 74 15.49 -17.03 -15.60
C LEU A 74 15.81 -16.79 -17.08
N PHE A 75 15.03 -17.38 -17.99
CA PHE A 75 15.29 -17.36 -19.43
C PHE A 75 14.42 -16.36 -20.19
N GLY A 76 13.44 -15.71 -19.55
CA GLY A 76 12.60 -14.74 -20.24
C GLY A 76 11.37 -14.30 -19.46
N SER A 77 10.41 -13.74 -20.20
CA SER A 77 9.11 -13.40 -19.64
C SER A 77 8.23 -14.65 -19.57
N VAL A 78 7.50 -14.81 -18.46
CA VAL A 78 6.49 -15.86 -18.28
C VAL A 78 5.12 -15.24 -17.99
N LYS A 79 4.08 -16.07 -17.91
CA LYS A 79 2.75 -15.60 -17.51
C LYS A 79 2.82 -14.96 -16.12
N GLY A 80 2.33 -13.74 -16.01
CA GLY A 80 2.24 -12.98 -14.78
C GLY A 80 0.80 -12.79 -14.32
N LYS A 81 0.61 -12.53 -13.03
CA LYS A 81 -0.68 -12.22 -12.42
C LYS A 81 -0.52 -11.24 -11.28
N VAL A 82 -1.55 -10.42 -11.07
CA VAL A 82 -1.77 -9.78 -9.78
C VAL A 82 -2.45 -10.80 -8.87
N GLU A 83 -1.93 -10.98 -7.66
CA GLU A 83 -2.49 -11.91 -6.68
C GLU A 83 -2.62 -11.26 -5.30
N SER A 84 -3.48 -11.86 -4.48
CA SER A 84 -3.57 -11.54 -3.06
C SER A 84 -2.82 -12.60 -2.25
N SER A 85 -2.13 -12.14 -1.23
CA SER A 85 -1.44 -12.91 -0.20
C SER A 85 -2.40 -13.36 0.90
N GLU A 86 -2.15 -14.57 1.40
CA GLU A 86 -2.87 -15.14 2.54
C GLU A 86 -2.51 -14.43 3.87
N PRO A 87 -3.42 -14.42 4.87
CA PRO A 87 -3.17 -13.74 6.14
C PRO A 87 -1.90 -14.18 6.87
N ASP A 88 -1.61 -15.49 6.91
CA ASP A 88 -0.38 -16.02 7.55
C ASP A 88 0.89 -15.52 6.86
N TYR A 89 0.86 -15.39 5.52
CA TYR A 89 1.99 -14.85 4.77
C TYR A 89 2.21 -13.36 5.06
N ILE A 90 1.14 -12.58 5.18
CA ILE A 90 1.23 -11.16 5.55
C ILE A 90 1.79 -11.01 6.97
N ALA A 91 1.35 -11.85 7.91
CA ALA A 91 1.83 -11.82 9.30
C ALA A 91 3.33 -12.14 9.42
N LYS A 92 3.87 -12.97 8.52
CA LYS A 92 5.30 -13.32 8.42
C LYS A 92 6.12 -12.38 7.52
N SER A 93 5.52 -11.32 7.00
CA SER A 93 6.18 -10.35 6.12
C SER A 93 6.51 -9.06 6.85
N ASP A 94 7.57 -8.38 6.40
CA ASP A 94 8.04 -7.15 7.01
C ASP A 94 7.27 -5.95 6.45
N ARG A 95 6.47 -5.29 7.28
CA ARG A 95 5.89 -3.98 6.97
C ARG A 95 7.02 -2.93 6.96
N GLN A 96 7.22 -2.26 5.83
CA GLN A 96 8.31 -1.30 5.65
C GLN A 96 7.92 0.12 6.04
N PHE A 97 6.73 0.56 5.61
CA PHE A 97 6.15 1.86 5.89
C PHE A 97 4.67 1.90 5.46
N ASP A 98 3.96 2.91 5.95
CA ASP A 98 2.55 3.16 5.69
C ASP A 98 2.37 4.53 5.00
N VAL A 99 1.39 4.63 4.10
CA VAL A 99 0.97 5.88 3.46
C VAL A 99 -0.54 6.02 3.58
N ILE A 100 -0.99 7.11 4.18
CA ILE A 100 -2.41 7.46 4.24
C ILE A 100 -2.79 8.16 2.93
N ILE A 101 -3.86 7.69 2.28
CA ILE A 101 -4.32 8.23 1.00
C ILE A 101 -5.79 8.64 1.04
N ASN A 102 -6.14 9.61 0.20
CA ASN A 102 -7.52 10.02 -0.03
C ASN A 102 -8.19 9.16 -1.14
N ASP A 103 -9.50 9.35 -1.31
CA ASP A 103 -10.31 8.62 -2.29
C ASP A 103 -9.81 8.73 -3.74
N ALA A 104 -9.32 9.90 -4.14
CA ALA A 104 -8.81 10.10 -5.49
C ALA A 104 -7.54 9.27 -5.73
N THR A 105 -6.60 9.30 -4.78
CA THR A 105 -5.40 8.46 -4.82
C THR A 105 -5.75 6.98 -4.72
N TYR A 106 -6.75 6.60 -3.91
CA TYR A 106 -7.24 5.22 -3.84
C TYR A 106 -7.74 4.72 -5.19
N ALA A 107 -8.56 5.52 -5.89
CA ALA A 107 -9.03 5.19 -7.23
C ALA A 107 -7.86 5.01 -8.22
N LEU A 108 -6.82 5.85 -8.14
CA LEU A 108 -5.61 5.72 -8.98
C LEU A 108 -4.82 4.44 -8.66
N VAL A 109 -4.68 4.08 -7.38
CA VAL A 109 -4.07 2.80 -6.96
C VAL A 109 -4.84 1.64 -7.55
N MET A 110 -6.17 1.62 -7.42
CA MET A 110 -7.02 0.56 -7.94
C MET A 110 -6.97 0.46 -9.47
N ALA A 111 -6.93 1.59 -10.18
CA ALA A 111 -6.76 1.62 -11.62
C ALA A 111 -5.41 1.03 -12.04
N LYS A 112 -4.32 1.33 -11.31
CA LYS A 112 -3.00 0.75 -11.60
C LYS A 112 -2.94 -0.74 -11.29
N VAL A 113 -3.59 -1.20 -10.22
CA VAL A 113 -3.74 -2.62 -9.91
C VAL A 113 -4.46 -3.35 -11.06
N ALA A 114 -5.53 -2.76 -11.60
CA ALA A 114 -6.24 -3.30 -12.75
C ALA A 114 -5.37 -3.32 -14.01
N GLU A 115 -4.66 -2.22 -14.31
CA GLU A 115 -3.72 -2.16 -15.45
C GLU A 115 -2.69 -3.29 -15.39
N TRP A 116 -2.12 -3.57 -14.21
CA TRP A 116 -1.17 -4.67 -14.03
C TRP A 116 -1.80 -6.06 -14.15
N ARG A 117 -3.05 -6.21 -13.71
CA ARG A 117 -3.82 -7.47 -13.82
C ARG A 117 -4.11 -7.81 -15.28
N ASP A 118 -4.47 -6.80 -16.08
CA ASP A 118 -4.99 -6.97 -17.43
C ASP A 118 -3.89 -6.88 -18.52
N ARG A 119 -2.61 -6.86 -18.13
CA ARG A 119 -1.48 -6.80 -19.07
C ARG A 119 -1.45 -7.98 -20.03
N GLU A 120 -1.07 -7.70 -21.27
CA GLU A 120 -0.75 -8.71 -22.27
C GLU A 120 0.34 -9.67 -21.76
N GLN A 121 0.13 -10.95 -22.05
CA GLN A 121 0.99 -12.04 -21.60
C GLN A 121 2.00 -12.44 -22.69
N PRO A 122 3.24 -12.82 -22.33
CA PRO A 122 3.77 -12.95 -20.96
C PRO A 122 4.15 -11.59 -20.33
N SER A 123 3.68 -11.37 -19.10
CA SER A 123 3.83 -10.08 -18.41
C SER A 123 4.88 -10.08 -17.29
N TYR A 124 5.24 -11.24 -16.71
CA TYR A 124 6.20 -11.31 -15.61
C TYR A 124 7.63 -11.58 -16.11
N SER A 125 8.61 -10.82 -15.60
CA SER A 125 10.03 -11.00 -15.87
C SER A 125 10.87 -10.44 -14.73
N LEU A 126 11.87 -11.19 -14.26
CA LEU A 126 12.78 -10.74 -13.18
C LEU A 126 13.51 -9.42 -13.48
N ASN A 127 13.75 -9.11 -14.75
CA ASN A 127 14.56 -7.96 -15.15
C ASN A 127 13.73 -6.75 -15.57
N LYS A 128 12.48 -6.96 -15.99
CA LYS A 128 11.68 -5.91 -16.65
C LYS A 128 10.40 -5.56 -15.90
N ARG A 129 9.73 -6.56 -15.32
CA ARG A 129 8.37 -6.44 -14.77
C ARG A 129 8.15 -7.53 -13.71
N ASN A 130 8.42 -7.20 -12.45
CA ASN A 130 8.27 -8.09 -11.31
C ASN A 130 7.58 -7.36 -10.14
N CYS A 131 7.47 -8.00 -8.98
CA CYS A 131 6.88 -7.41 -7.77
C CYS A 131 7.47 -6.04 -7.39
N VAL A 132 8.78 -5.83 -7.56
CA VAL A 132 9.45 -4.56 -7.23
C VAL A 132 9.03 -3.44 -8.17
N HIS A 133 8.90 -3.73 -9.48
CA HIS A 133 8.40 -2.75 -10.45
C HIS A 133 6.94 -2.39 -10.18
N PHE A 134 6.13 -3.37 -9.78
CA PHE A 134 4.75 -3.16 -9.39
C PHE A 134 4.63 -2.21 -8.19
N VAL A 135 5.32 -2.50 -7.07
CA VAL A 135 5.25 -1.62 -5.89
C VAL A 135 5.94 -0.26 -6.12
N MET A 136 6.92 -0.17 -7.02
CA MET A 136 7.50 1.12 -7.42
C MET A 136 6.45 2.03 -8.06
N GLU A 137 5.69 1.52 -9.04
CA GLU A 137 4.64 2.33 -9.69
C GLU A 137 3.53 2.72 -8.71
N LEU A 138 3.18 1.84 -7.77
CA LEU A 138 2.22 2.16 -6.72
C LEU A 138 2.76 3.21 -5.73
N ALA A 139 4.05 3.13 -5.37
CA ALA A 139 4.71 4.12 -4.53
C ALA A 139 4.66 5.52 -5.16
N GLU A 140 4.88 5.63 -6.47
CA GLU A 140 4.75 6.91 -7.18
C GLU A 140 3.31 7.43 -7.19
N ILE A 141 2.31 6.55 -7.37
CA ILE A 141 0.90 6.94 -7.35
C ILE A 141 0.48 7.49 -5.99
N VAL A 142 0.99 6.93 -4.90
CA VAL A 142 0.73 7.43 -3.55
C VAL A 142 1.62 8.63 -3.18
N GLY A 143 2.35 9.20 -4.16
CA GLY A 143 3.09 10.45 -4.01
C GLY A 143 4.52 10.31 -3.51
N LEU A 144 5.09 9.10 -3.47
CA LEU A 144 6.47 8.88 -3.04
C LEU A 144 7.45 9.10 -4.18
N THR A 145 8.62 9.64 -3.82
CA THR A 145 9.79 9.70 -4.69
C THR A 145 10.41 8.30 -4.81
N VAL A 146 10.69 7.85 -6.03
CA VAL A 146 11.35 6.56 -6.29
C VAL A 146 12.53 6.72 -7.24
N ASN A 147 13.51 5.83 -7.14
CA ASN A 147 14.59 5.72 -8.10
C ASN A 147 14.26 4.71 -9.20
N ARG A 148 13.70 5.17 -10.33
CA ARG A 148 13.40 4.31 -11.50
C ARG A 148 14.64 3.65 -12.13
N LYS A 149 15.85 4.08 -11.77
CA LYS A 149 17.12 3.51 -12.23
C LYS A 149 17.78 2.65 -11.15
N SER A 150 17.04 2.25 -10.11
CA SER A 150 17.55 1.45 -9.01
C SER A 150 18.17 0.14 -9.52
N LYS A 151 19.23 -0.30 -8.85
CA LYS A 151 19.83 -1.63 -9.07
C LYS A 151 19.15 -2.70 -8.21
N LEU A 152 18.16 -2.33 -7.40
CA LEU A 152 17.51 -3.17 -6.38
C LEU A 152 16.21 -3.81 -6.86
N PHE A 153 15.91 -3.80 -8.16
CA PHE A 153 14.69 -4.41 -8.72
C PHE A 153 14.55 -5.92 -8.49
N LYS A 154 15.58 -6.61 -7.95
CA LYS A 154 15.53 -8.02 -7.54
C LYS A 154 15.67 -8.21 -6.03
N LYS A 155 15.65 -7.12 -5.25
CA LYS A 155 15.84 -7.10 -3.79
C LYS A 155 14.69 -6.32 -3.16
N PRO A 156 13.51 -6.94 -2.99
CA PRO A 156 12.29 -6.24 -2.60
C PRO A 156 12.43 -5.38 -1.33
N LYS A 157 12.99 -5.94 -0.25
CA LYS A 157 13.25 -5.22 0.99
C LYS A 157 14.22 -4.05 0.81
N SER A 158 15.38 -4.30 0.21
CA SER A 158 16.37 -3.24 -0.04
C SER A 158 15.80 -2.11 -0.89
N PHE A 159 14.96 -2.42 -1.88
CA PHE A 159 14.30 -1.40 -2.69
C PHE A 159 13.32 -0.56 -1.87
N LEU A 160 12.48 -1.18 -1.03
CA LEU A 160 11.55 -0.41 -0.18
C LEU A 160 12.30 0.43 0.88
N ILE A 161 13.44 -0.04 1.38
CA ILE A 161 14.34 0.77 2.22
C ILE A 161 14.91 1.97 1.43
N GLU A 162 15.30 1.80 0.17
CA GLU A 162 15.71 2.91 -0.70
C GLU A 162 14.57 3.93 -0.87
N VAL A 163 13.34 3.45 -1.13
CA VAL A 163 12.15 4.32 -1.21
C VAL A 163 11.93 5.07 0.10
N LYS A 164 12.00 4.40 1.26
CA LYS A 164 11.87 5.05 2.57
C LYS A 164 12.92 6.14 2.76
N GLY A 165 14.19 5.86 2.42
CA GLY A 165 15.29 6.82 2.52
C GLY A 165 15.15 8.03 1.59
N LEU A 166 14.49 7.88 0.44
CA LEU A 166 14.17 8.99 -0.47
C LEU A 166 12.98 9.84 -0.01
N ASN A 167 12.21 9.39 0.98
CA ASN A 167 11.01 10.06 1.48
C ASN A 167 11.06 10.24 3.00
N PRO A 168 11.84 11.21 3.52
CA PRO A 168 12.03 11.41 4.97
C PRO A 168 10.74 11.68 5.75
N ALA A 169 9.68 12.15 5.07
CA ALA A 169 8.36 12.37 5.67
C ALA A 169 7.67 11.08 6.17
N LEU A 170 8.11 9.89 5.70
CA LEU A 170 7.61 8.61 6.20
C LEU A 170 8.11 8.29 7.64
N GLY A 171 9.09 9.04 8.15
CA GLY A 171 9.70 8.83 9.46
C GLY A 171 10.43 7.50 9.59
N ASP A 172 11.04 7.27 10.76
CA ASP A 172 11.71 6.00 11.08
C ASP A 172 10.72 4.89 11.49
N GLY A 173 9.43 5.19 11.59
CA GLY A 173 8.38 4.35 12.19
C GLY A 173 8.37 2.91 11.69
N GLY A 174 8.93 2.04 12.53
CA GLY A 174 8.76 0.59 12.59
C GLY A 174 8.47 0.23 14.04
#